data_AF-A0A526MN17-F1
#
_entry.id   AF-A0A526MN17-F1
#
_cell.length_a   1.000
_cell.length_b   1.000
_cell.length_c   1.000
_cell.angle_alpha   90.00
_cell.angle_beta   90.00
_cell.angle_gamma   90.00
#
_symmetry.space_group_name_H-M   'P 1'
#
loop_
_entity.id
_entity.type
_entity.pdbx_description
1 polymer ?
#
loop_
_entity_poly.entity_id
_entity_poly.type
_entity_poly.pdbx_seq_one_letter_code
_entity_poly.pdbx_strand_id
1 'polypeptide(L)'
;MRLPLFQKTTMSVLAGLLMLAAPDASAAESLAGSKGDSRYPVYFAPGSTGGCQKAYKAYVATGSHSAYASTPFNWATEFVVCARANASSQKAAETLALKDCQPARKQYKVTTAGVCSIAASK
;
A
#
# COMPACT_ATOMS: atom_id res chain seq x y z
N MET A 1 -49.31 2.68 46.58
CA MET A 1 -49.18 3.46 45.33
C MET A 1 -47.75 3.32 44.82
N ARG A 2 -47.54 2.71 43.64
CA ARG A 2 -46.23 2.63 42.99
C ARG A 2 -46.17 3.73 41.91
N LEU A 3 -45.21 4.64 42.02
CA LEU A 3 -45.02 5.76 41.07
C LEU A 3 -44.46 5.23 39.72
N PRO A 4 -45.17 5.36 38.59
CA PRO A 4 -44.70 4.90 37.28
C PRO A 4 -44.01 6.03 36.49
N LEU A 5 -43.30 6.93 37.17
CA LEU A 5 -42.68 8.12 36.54
C LEU A 5 -41.19 7.97 36.26
N PHE A 6 -40.52 6.94 36.80
CA PHE A 6 -39.06 6.81 36.73
C PHE A 6 -38.52 5.91 35.59
N GLN A 7 -39.38 5.24 34.83
CA GLN A 7 -38.94 4.33 33.75
C GLN A 7 -38.78 4.99 32.37
N LYS A 8 -39.28 6.21 32.16
CA LYS A 8 -39.32 6.84 30.83
C LYS A 8 -38.12 7.72 30.50
N THR A 9 -37.27 8.06 31.47
CA THR A 9 -36.16 9.01 31.28
C THR A 9 -34.82 8.35 30.95
N THR A 10 -34.66 7.05 31.19
CA THR A 10 -33.38 6.35 30.96
C THR A 10 -33.13 5.99 29.50
N MET A 11 -34.15 5.90 28.65
CA MET A 11 -33.97 5.60 27.22
C MET A 11 -33.48 6.81 26.41
N SER A 12 -33.80 8.04 26.83
CA SER A 12 -33.46 9.25 26.07
C SER A 12 -31.97 9.62 26.15
N VAL A 13 -31.29 9.26 27.25
CA VAL A 13 -29.87 9.59 27.45
C VAL A 13 -28.96 8.63 26.67
N LEU A 14 -29.37 7.36 26.52
CA LEU A 14 -28.60 6.36 25.76
C LEU A 14 -28.55 6.70 24.25
N ALA A 15 -29.67 7.20 23.70
CA ALA A 15 -29.73 7.63 22.30
C ALA A 15 -28.89 8.89 22.03
N GLY A 16 -28.83 9.82 23.00
CA GLY A 16 -27.97 11.01 22.90
C GLY A 16 -26.48 10.69 22.96
N LEU A 17 -26.07 9.73 23.82
CA LEU A 17 -24.67 9.31 23.95
C LEU A 17 -24.15 8.58 22.70
N LEU A 18 -25.01 7.83 22.00
CA LEU A 18 -24.63 7.12 20.76
C LEU A 18 -24.32 8.07 19.59
N MET A 19 -24.90 9.27 19.58
CA MET A 19 -24.64 10.27 18.53
C MET A 19 -23.30 11.01 18.74
N LEU A 20 -22.80 11.08 19.98
CA LEU A 20 -21.49 11.68 20.33
C LEU A 20 -20.32 10.68 20.23
N ALA A 21 -20.62 9.40 20.04
CA ALA A 21 -19.66 8.31 19.95
C ALA A 21 -19.56 7.72 18.54
N ALA A 22 -20.16 8.34 17.52
CA ALA A 22 -19.76 8.07 16.15
C ALA A 22 -18.29 8.52 16.06
N PRO A 23 -17.33 7.60 15.86
CA PRO A 23 -16.01 8.04 15.44
C PRO A 23 -16.26 8.92 14.22
N ASP A 24 -15.56 10.05 14.11
CA ASP A 24 -15.34 10.67 12.81
C ASP A 24 -14.76 9.58 11.91
N ALA A 25 -15.63 8.83 11.25
CA ALA A 25 -15.32 7.97 10.13
C ALA A 25 -15.06 8.93 8.97
N SER A 26 -14.02 9.75 9.13
CA SER A 26 -13.28 10.27 8.01
C SER A 26 -12.89 9.03 7.23
N ALA A 27 -13.67 8.73 6.19
CA ALA A 27 -13.42 7.61 5.31
C ALA A 27 -11.97 7.75 4.89
N ALA A 28 -11.11 6.81 5.33
CA ALA A 28 -9.69 6.86 5.00
C ALA A 28 -9.59 7.04 3.48
N GLU A 29 -9.04 8.18 3.07
CA GLU A 29 -9.03 8.55 1.67
C GLU A 29 -8.30 7.45 0.89
N SER A 30 -8.95 6.93 -0.15
CA SER A 30 -8.38 5.83 -0.92
C SER A 30 -7.05 6.27 -1.53
N LEU A 31 -5.98 5.49 -1.30
CA LEU A 31 -4.67 5.77 -1.88
C LEU A 31 -4.57 5.34 -3.36
N ALA A 32 -5.67 4.85 -3.95
CA ALA A 32 -5.69 4.35 -5.32
C ALA A 32 -5.37 5.47 -6.32
N GLY A 33 -4.54 5.16 -7.31
CA GLY A 33 -4.04 6.14 -8.29
C GLY A 33 -2.85 6.96 -7.81
N SER A 34 -2.65 7.13 -6.50
CA SER A 34 -1.46 7.78 -5.95
C SER A 34 -0.23 6.89 -6.08
N LYS A 35 0.92 7.51 -6.39
CA LYS A 35 2.25 6.86 -6.30
C LYS A 35 2.90 7.04 -4.92
N GLY A 36 2.25 7.77 -4.01
CA GLY A 36 2.81 8.12 -2.70
C GLY A 36 4.21 8.75 -2.79
N ASP A 37 5.04 8.42 -1.81
CA ASP A 37 6.46 8.79 -1.78
C ASP A 37 7.22 8.01 -2.86
N SER A 38 7.66 8.72 -3.91
CA SER A 38 8.46 8.16 -5.00
C SER A 38 9.92 8.56 -4.83
N ARG A 39 10.77 7.56 -4.62
CA ARG A 39 12.22 7.71 -4.41
C ARG A 39 12.99 7.81 -5.72
N TYR A 40 12.47 7.19 -6.78
CA TYR A 40 12.99 7.32 -8.14
C TYR A 40 11.92 6.94 -9.18
N PRO A 41 12.02 7.45 -10.42
CA PRO A 41 11.06 7.11 -11.46
C PRO A 41 11.13 5.63 -11.84
N VAL A 42 9.98 4.97 -11.87
CA VAL A 42 9.85 3.62 -12.41
C VAL A 42 9.66 3.71 -13.91
N TYR A 43 10.68 3.31 -14.66
CA TYR A 43 10.68 3.28 -16.12
C TYR A 43 10.66 1.85 -16.65
N PHE A 44 9.89 1.63 -17.71
CA PHE A 44 9.88 0.39 -18.48
C PHE A 44 10.09 0.75 -19.95
N ALA A 45 11.11 0.18 -20.59
CA ALA A 45 11.37 0.43 -22.01
C ALA A 45 10.16 -0.02 -22.86
N PRO A 46 9.81 0.71 -23.94
CA PRO A 46 8.78 0.26 -24.87
C PRO A 46 9.04 -1.17 -25.34
N GLY A 47 7.99 -1.99 -25.39
CA GLY A 47 8.11 -3.41 -25.74
C GLY A 47 8.64 -4.32 -24.64
N SER A 48 8.93 -3.81 -23.43
CA SER A 48 9.31 -4.66 -22.29
C SER A 48 8.27 -5.74 -22.04
N THR A 49 8.70 -7.01 -22.12
CA THR A 49 7.86 -8.17 -21.82
C THR A 49 8.18 -8.66 -20.41
N GLY A 50 7.24 -8.55 -19.47
CA GLY A 50 7.48 -9.03 -18.10
C GLY A 50 6.42 -8.63 -17.07
N GLY A 51 6.53 -9.20 -15.88
CA GLY A 51 5.58 -8.98 -14.79
C GLY A 51 5.70 -7.63 -14.08
N CYS A 52 6.85 -6.96 -14.17
CA CYS A 52 7.12 -5.75 -13.38
C CYS A 52 6.24 -4.56 -13.73
N GLN A 53 5.96 -4.34 -15.02
CA GLN A 53 5.04 -3.28 -15.43
C GLN A 53 3.62 -3.55 -14.91
N LYS A 54 3.16 -4.80 -14.95
CA LYS A 54 1.86 -5.20 -14.40
C LYS A 54 1.83 -5.03 -12.88
N ALA A 55 2.89 -5.43 -12.19
CA ALA A 55 3.02 -5.28 -10.74
C ALA A 55 3.02 -3.80 -10.30
N TYR A 56 3.69 -2.93 -11.06
CA TYR A 56 3.70 -1.49 -10.80
C TYR A 56 2.30 -0.88 -11.00
N LYS A 57 1.58 -1.25 -12.07
CA LYS A 57 0.19 -0.82 -12.27
C LYS A 57 -0.71 -1.27 -11.11
N ALA A 58 -0.55 -2.50 -10.64
CA ALA A 58 -1.30 -3.01 -9.49
C ALA A 58 -0.97 -2.27 -8.18
N TYR A 59 0.30 -1.91 -7.96
CA TYR A 59 0.71 -1.05 -6.87
C TYR A 59 0.01 0.32 -6.94
N VAL A 60 0.03 0.99 -8.09
CA VAL A 60 -0.63 2.30 -8.25
C VAL A 60 -2.14 2.18 -8.03
N ALA A 61 -2.79 1.12 -8.52
CA ALA A 61 -4.21 0.90 -8.33
C ALA A 61 -4.62 0.53 -6.89
N THR A 62 -3.68 0.13 -6.03
CA THR A 62 -3.98 -0.30 -4.66
C THR A 62 -4.43 0.89 -3.80
N GLY A 63 -5.58 0.76 -3.12
CA GLY A 63 -6.14 1.79 -2.23
C GLY A 63 -5.59 1.78 -0.79
N SER A 64 -4.75 0.81 -0.45
CA SER A 64 -4.18 0.62 0.89
C SER A 64 -2.68 0.91 0.92
N HIS A 65 -2.09 0.83 2.12
CA HIS A 65 -0.65 0.86 2.27
C HIS A 65 0.02 -0.24 1.43
N SER A 66 0.97 0.18 0.61
CA SER A 66 1.63 -0.66 -0.37
C SER A 66 2.99 -0.10 -0.76
N ALA A 67 3.89 -0.96 -1.21
CA ALA A 67 5.20 -0.55 -1.69
C ALA A 67 5.57 -1.34 -2.95
N TYR A 68 6.39 -0.69 -3.78
CA TYR A 68 7.00 -1.26 -4.96
C TYR A 68 8.52 -1.16 -4.85
N ALA A 69 9.18 -2.31 -4.81
CA ALA A 69 10.62 -2.43 -4.83
C ALA A 69 11.07 -2.86 -6.23
N SER A 70 12.17 -2.29 -6.71
CA SER A 70 12.80 -2.71 -7.96
C SER A 70 14.30 -2.50 -7.95
N THR A 71 15.00 -3.17 -8.85
CA THR A 71 16.32 -2.73 -9.27
C THR A 71 16.18 -1.47 -10.13
N PRO A 72 17.14 -0.53 -10.09
CA PRO A 72 17.10 0.62 -10.98
C PRO A 72 17.11 0.16 -12.45
N PHE A 73 16.52 0.97 -13.31
CA PHE A 73 16.58 0.77 -14.75
C PHE A 73 17.89 1.36 -15.30
N ASN A 74 18.56 0.62 -16.17
CA ASN A 74 19.68 1.10 -16.99
C ASN A 74 19.51 0.52 -18.40
N TRP A 75 19.78 1.35 -19.41
CA TRP A 75 19.72 0.99 -20.83
C TRP A 75 20.74 -0.09 -21.21
N ALA A 76 21.82 -0.23 -20.44
CA ALA A 76 22.85 -1.26 -20.61
C ALA A 76 22.52 -2.59 -19.90
N THR A 77 21.41 -2.67 -19.16
CA THR A 77 21.03 -3.89 -18.44
C THR A 77 19.71 -4.42 -18.93
N GLU A 78 19.70 -5.71 -19.28
CA GLU A 78 18.56 -6.36 -19.92
C GLU A 78 17.41 -6.68 -18.94
N PHE A 79 17.66 -6.61 -17.62
CA PHE A 79 16.70 -7.07 -16.62
C PHE A 79 16.42 -6.05 -15.52
N VAL A 80 15.13 -5.88 -15.23
CA VAL A 80 14.63 -5.25 -14.01
C VAL A 80 13.95 -6.32 -13.16
N VAL A 81 14.40 -6.44 -11.92
CA VAL A 81 13.74 -7.29 -10.92
C VAL A 81 12.87 -6.40 -10.04
N CYS A 82 11.70 -6.88 -9.65
CA CYS A 82 10.77 -6.13 -8.83
C CYS A 82 9.97 -7.02 -7.88
N ALA A 83 9.38 -6.39 -6.87
CA ALA A 83 8.33 -6.97 -6.05
C ALA A 83 7.38 -5.87 -5.58
N ARG A 84 6.14 -6.26 -5.28
CA ARG A 84 5.16 -5.40 -4.61
C ARG A 84 4.61 -6.09 -3.37
N ALA A 85 4.28 -5.31 -2.37
CA ALA A 85 3.60 -5.81 -1.18
C ALA A 85 2.53 -4.83 -0.72
N ASN A 86 1.48 -5.37 -0.11
CA ASN A 86 0.48 -4.61 0.66
C ASN A 86 0.65 -4.98 2.12
N ALA A 87 0.39 -4.04 3.02
CA ALA A 87 0.47 -4.30 4.45
C ALA A 87 -0.46 -3.36 5.24
N SER A 88 -0.47 -3.50 6.56
CA SER A 88 -1.20 -2.61 7.48
C SER A 88 -0.55 -1.23 7.64
N SER A 89 0.69 -1.04 7.17
CA SER A 89 1.39 0.25 7.17
C SER A 89 2.36 0.36 6.00
N GLN A 90 2.68 1.58 5.59
CA GLN A 90 3.68 1.85 4.54
C GLN A 90 5.01 1.16 4.84
N LYS A 91 5.50 1.28 6.10
CA LYS A 91 6.78 0.67 6.52
C LYS A 91 6.77 -0.87 6.45
N ALA A 92 5.64 -1.49 6.81
CA ALA A 92 5.49 -2.94 6.69
C ALA A 92 5.48 -3.38 5.23
N ALA A 93 4.80 -2.62 4.35
CA ALA A 93 4.79 -2.89 2.92
C ALA A 93 6.19 -2.75 2.31
N GLU A 94 6.96 -1.72 2.68
CA GLU A 94 8.35 -1.57 2.24
C GLU A 94 9.23 -2.76 2.65
N THR A 95 9.12 -3.19 3.90
CA THR A 95 9.89 -4.32 4.42
C THR A 95 9.60 -5.60 3.63
N LEU A 96 8.32 -5.89 3.38
CA LEU A 96 7.91 -7.05 2.61
C LEU A 96 8.35 -6.97 1.14
N ALA A 97 8.13 -5.82 0.48
CA ALA A 97 8.53 -5.63 -0.91
C ALA A 97 10.05 -5.78 -1.11
N LEU A 98 10.87 -5.23 -0.21
CA LEU A 98 12.32 -5.42 -0.27
C LEU A 98 12.71 -6.89 -0.04
N LYS A 99 12.13 -7.52 0.98
CA LYS A 99 12.38 -8.93 1.30
C LYS A 99 12.08 -9.84 0.12
N ASP A 100 11.03 -9.55 -0.65
CA ASP A 100 10.63 -10.39 -1.78
C ASP A 100 11.40 -10.05 -3.07
N CYS A 101 11.90 -8.82 -3.22
CA CYS A 101 12.71 -8.42 -4.39
C CYS A 101 14.13 -8.98 -4.36
N GLN A 102 14.80 -8.99 -3.19
CA GLN A 102 16.22 -9.39 -3.09
C GLN A 102 16.48 -10.85 -3.55
N PRO A 103 15.65 -11.86 -3.17
CA PRO A 103 15.84 -13.25 -3.58
C PRO A 103 15.66 -13.44 -5.09
N ALA A 104 14.74 -12.71 -5.71
CA ALA A 104 14.48 -12.82 -7.15
C ALA A 104 15.74 -12.52 -7.97
N ARG A 105 16.57 -11.55 -7.55
CA ARG A 105 17.85 -11.27 -8.22
C ARG A 105 18.80 -12.48 -8.19
N LYS A 106 18.84 -13.22 -7.07
CA LYS A 106 19.67 -14.43 -6.93
C LYS A 106 19.09 -15.61 -7.73
N GLN A 107 17.78 -15.77 -7.72
CA GLN A 107 17.09 -16.88 -8.37
C GLN A 107 17.25 -16.84 -9.89
N TYR A 108 17.06 -15.67 -10.51
CA TYR A 108 17.09 -15.55 -11.96
C TYR A 108 18.51 -15.44 -12.54
N LYS A 109 19.55 -15.26 -11.70
CA LYS A 109 20.95 -15.13 -12.13
C LYS A 109 21.16 -14.07 -13.22
N VAL A 110 20.39 -12.98 -13.16
CA VAL A 110 20.41 -11.90 -14.14
C VAL A 110 21.32 -10.75 -13.71
N THR A 111 21.92 -10.09 -14.69
CA THR A 111 22.59 -8.79 -14.48
C THR A 111 21.55 -7.69 -14.43
N THR A 112 21.59 -6.88 -13.38
CA THR A 112 20.69 -5.75 -13.16
C THR A 112 21.53 -4.51 -12.85
N ALA A 113 20.98 -3.32 -13.05
CA ALA A 113 21.72 -2.07 -12.87
C ALA A 113 22.12 -1.77 -11.42
N GLY A 114 21.62 -2.54 -10.46
CA GLY A 114 21.90 -2.34 -9.04
C GLY A 114 21.09 -3.29 -8.17
N VAL A 115 21.15 -3.07 -6.87
CA VAL A 115 20.37 -3.86 -5.91
C VAL A 115 18.91 -3.44 -5.90
N CYS A 116 18.03 -4.30 -5.35
CA CYS A 116 16.65 -3.90 -5.11
C CYS A 116 16.59 -2.78 -4.07
N SER A 117 15.81 -1.75 -4.37
CA SER A 117 15.48 -0.64 -3.49
C SER A 117 14.00 -0.29 -3.64
N ILE A 118 13.42 0.42 -2.67
CA ILE A 118 12.04 0.92 -2.80
C ILE A 118 12.03 2.03 -3.84
N ALA A 119 11.19 1.89 -4.87
CA ALA A 119 10.97 2.93 -5.86
C ALA A 119 9.84 3.87 -5.45
N ALA A 120 8.77 3.31 -4.89
CA ALA A 120 7.61 4.07 -4.45
C ALA A 120 6.85 3.33 -3.33
N SER A 121 6.22 4.10 -2.44
CA SER A 121 5.42 3.55 -1.33
C SER A 121 4.35 4.53 -0.87
N LYS A 122 3.23 4.00 -0.38
CA LYS A 122 2.10 4.74 0.18
C LYS A 122 1.46 3.93 1.30
#